data_AF-A0A1G9DIL8-F1
#
_entry.id   AF-A0A1G9DIL8-F1
#
_cell.length_a   1.000
_cell.length_b   1.000
_cell.length_c   1.000
_cell.angle_alpha   90.00
_cell.angle_beta   90.00
_cell.angle_gamma   90.00
#
_symmetry.space_group_name_H-M   'P 1'
#
loop_
_entity.id
_entity.type
_entity.pdbx_description
1 polymer ?
#
loop_
_entity_poly.entity_id
_entity_poly.type
_entity_poly.pdbx_seq_one_letter_code
_entity_poly.pdbx_strand_id
1 'polypeptide(L)'
;MRVARRVTLFTLVILLFWVPNANAQEAINPYLQNMVDVRASSDESWQEAQKMIARMNNVENSILYQTNNNGALFILADTPITEQPEFAHLKGVVPRGHTNSWDEIPGAGGHVSMARIGYSDYGRGHSTINLELHEYGHVVDAFTVGVQVSETEQFKAIHAEEVDKLFGDSSQRDYYDMVGEYFGETFAMYYYTEESRAELMQKAPKTYEFFKDFDHRILSTGDVTGNTAVMFWDAHEDAAEYEVFRNGESVGTTQGTSFRIEGLTTDTTYDFHVEAKDASGNTLYTSYTRTALTGSVPDADTSALEATIAEVEAAYTEREMGESLTRALANAKSYINSDENPGQAEVDSLDSNLNEAWEADEAAHQKAEEQRLREEQEAREAAERKAEEERIAAEKQAAEEAKAREQAEREAARQELQNTIMKIAAGLAVIIIIIGGIIIYRRKNKK
;
A
#
# COMPACT_ATOMS: atom_id res chain seq x y z
N MET A 1 10.49 -76.43 49.31
CA MET A 1 11.74 -76.38 48.51
C MET A 1 11.36 -76.21 47.05
N ARG A 2 11.82 -75.11 46.43
CA ARG A 2 11.62 -74.73 45.01
C ARG A 2 12.24 -75.78 44.06
N VAL A 3 11.62 -76.06 42.92
CA VAL A 3 12.23 -76.27 41.56
C VAL A 3 11.07 -76.27 40.54
N ALA A 4 10.76 -75.14 39.90
CA ALA A 4 11.16 -74.73 38.54
C ALA A 4 10.36 -75.40 37.39
N ARG A 5 9.32 -74.71 36.90
CA ARG A 5 8.71 -74.94 35.57
C ARG A 5 9.60 -74.26 34.52
N ARG A 6 10.11 -75.04 33.57
CA ARG A 6 10.79 -74.54 32.36
C ARG A 6 9.74 -73.90 31.45
N VAL A 7 9.88 -72.61 31.18
CA VAL A 7 9.19 -71.93 30.08
C VAL A 7 10.21 -71.82 28.94
N THR A 8 9.95 -72.52 27.85
CA THR A 8 10.74 -72.44 26.62
C THR A 8 10.38 -71.13 25.92
N LEU A 9 11.30 -70.17 25.94
CA LEU A 9 11.16 -68.90 25.23
C LEU A 9 11.59 -69.12 23.77
N PHE A 10 10.64 -69.14 22.84
CA PHE A 10 10.93 -69.03 21.41
C PHE A 10 11.31 -67.57 21.12
N THR A 11 12.60 -67.30 20.99
CA THR A 11 13.09 -66.01 20.49
C THR A 11 12.97 -66.04 18.97
N LEU A 12 11.87 -65.50 18.45
CA LEU A 12 11.70 -65.25 17.02
C LEU A 12 12.57 -64.04 16.67
N VAL A 13 13.77 -64.29 16.13
CA VAL A 13 14.60 -63.24 15.52
C VAL A 13 13.96 -62.89 14.17
N ILE A 14 13.10 -61.87 14.17
CA ILE A 14 12.69 -61.21 12.93
C ILE A 14 13.85 -60.29 12.54
N LEU A 15 14.71 -60.79 11.65
CA LEU A 15 15.58 -59.94 10.83
C LEU A 15 14.68 -59.13 9.90
N LEU A 16 14.34 -57.92 10.33
CA LEU A 16 13.81 -56.89 9.45
C LEU A 16 14.92 -56.50 8.48
N PHE A 17 14.97 -57.18 7.33
CA PHE A 17 15.63 -56.63 6.16
C PHE A 17 14.87 -55.37 5.78
N TRP A 18 15.46 -54.21 6.06
CA TRP A 18 15.07 -52.96 5.45
C TRP A 18 15.38 -53.09 3.96
N VAL A 19 14.38 -53.52 3.19
CA VAL A 19 14.38 -53.32 1.74
C VAL A 19 14.07 -51.84 1.57
N PRO A 20 15.00 -51.01 1.06
CA PRO A 20 14.62 -49.66 0.68
C PRO A 20 13.49 -49.78 -0.35
N ASN A 21 12.37 -49.11 -0.10
CA ASN A 21 11.33 -48.94 -1.10
C ASN A 21 11.93 -48.20 -2.30
N ALA A 22 12.47 -48.96 -3.26
CA ALA A 22 12.75 -48.47 -4.59
C ALA A 22 11.40 -48.34 -5.30
N ASN A 23 10.67 -47.25 -5.04
CA ASN A 23 9.53 -46.71 -5.80
C ASN A 23 8.85 -45.57 -5.02
N ALA A 24 9.61 -44.65 -4.43
CA ALA A 24 9.07 -43.30 -4.26
C ALA A 24 9.20 -42.67 -5.65
N GLN A 25 8.08 -42.57 -6.39
CA GLN A 25 8.03 -41.68 -7.55
C GLN A 25 8.51 -40.31 -7.04
N GLU A 26 9.56 -39.78 -7.64
CA GLU A 26 10.08 -38.47 -7.25
C GLU A 26 8.94 -37.45 -7.32
N ALA A 27 8.79 -36.66 -6.26
CA ALA A 27 7.69 -35.71 -6.20
C ALA A 27 7.88 -34.69 -7.33
N ILE A 28 6.88 -34.54 -8.19
CA ILE A 28 6.94 -33.55 -9.28
C ILE A 28 7.07 -32.16 -8.65
N ASN A 29 7.99 -31.36 -9.16
CA ASN A 29 8.24 -30.00 -8.73
C ASN A 29 6.95 -29.16 -8.82
N PRO A 30 6.57 -28.43 -7.76
CA PRO A 30 5.32 -27.67 -7.74
C PRO A 30 5.24 -26.59 -8.83
N TYR A 31 6.36 -25.99 -9.23
CA TYR A 31 6.39 -25.01 -10.32
C TYR A 31 6.11 -25.66 -11.66
N LEU A 32 6.65 -26.86 -11.89
CA LEU A 32 6.34 -27.65 -13.08
C LEU A 32 4.86 -28.08 -13.09
N GLN A 33 4.32 -28.52 -11.95
CA GLN A 33 2.90 -28.88 -11.84
C GLN A 33 1.97 -27.71 -12.18
N ASN A 34 2.32 -26.49 -11.77
CA ASN A 34 1.52 -25.29 -12.05
C ASN A 34 1.64 -24.82 -13.51
N MET A 35 2.75 -25.10 -14.16
CA MET A 35 3.04 -24.69 -15.54
C MET A 35 2.46 -25.66 -16.59
N VAL A 36 2.29 -26.93 -16.26
CA VAL A 36 1.88 -27.97 -17.23
C VAL A 36 0.36 -28.21 -17.21
N ASP A 37 -0.29 -28.05 -18.36
CA ASP A 37 -1.70 -28.40 -18.60
C ASP A 37 -1.82 -29.71 -19.40
N VAL A 38 -2.37 -30.76 -18.79
CA VAL A 38 -2.50 -32.09 -19.40
C VAL A 38 -3.91 -32.31 -19.98
N ARG A 39 -3.98 -32.48 -21.29
CA ARG A 39 -5.20 -32.70 -22.08
C ARG A 39 -5.16 -34.07 -22.75
N ALA A 40 -5.32 -35.11 -21.93
CA ALA A 40 -5.35 -36.51 -22.37
C ALA A 40 -6.78 -37.03 -22.49
N SER A 41 -7.09 -37.72 -23.58
CA SER A 41 -8.38 -38.34 -23.86
C SER A 41 -8.54 -39.78 -23.35
N SER A 42 -7.47 -40.39 -22.84
CA SER A 42 -7.43 -41.78 -22.39
C SER A 42 -6.46 -42.00 -21.21
N ASP A 43 -6.63 -43.11 -20.49
CA ASP A 43 -5.71 -43.52 -19.43
C ASP A 43 -4.28 -43.77 -19.95
N GLU A 44 -4.15 -44.26 -21.19
CA GLU A 44 -2.86 -44.51 -21.82
C GLU A 44 -2.13 -43.21 -22.14
N SER A 45 -2.83 -42.24 -22.74
CA SER A 45 -2.25 -40.92 -23.02
C SER A 45 -1.97 -40.15 -21.72
N TRP A 46 -2.79 -40.32 -20.68
CA TRP A 46 -2.50 -39.73 -19.37
C TRP A 46 -1.22 -40.31 -18.77
N GLN A 47 -1.03 -41.64 -18.81
CA GLN A 47 0.20 -42.28 -18.32
C GLN A 47 1.42 -41.85 -19.12
N GLU A 48 1.29 -41.65 -20.44
CA GLU A 48 2.38 -41.13 -21.25
C GLU A 48 2.72 -39.67 -20.90
N ALA A 49 1.71 -38.82 -20.67
CA ALA A 49 1.93 -37.45 -20.21
C ALA A 49 2.69 -37.41 -18.86
N GLN A 50 2.42 -38.34 -17.94
CA GLN A 50 3.18 -38.42 -16.69
C GLN A 50 4.66 -38.73 -16.91
N LYS A 51 5.02 -39.53 -17.93
CA LYS A 51 6.42 -39.78 -18.29
C LYS A 51 7.09 -38.55 -18.89
N MET A 52 6.36 -37.79 -19.72
CA MET A 52 6.83 -36.52 -20.27
C MET A 52 7.13 -35.52 -19.13
N ILE A 53 6.20 -35.38 -18.19
CA ILE A 53 6.38 -34.54 -16.99
C ILE A 53 7.58 -35.03 -16.17
N ALA A 54 7.74 -36.33 -15.97
CA ALA A 54 8.88 -36.87 -15.24
C ALA A 54 10.24 -36.52 -15.89
N ARG A 55 10.31 -36.48 -17.23
CA ARG A 55 11.52 -36.03 -17.93
C ARG A 55 11.78 -34.54 -17.77
N MET A 56 10.73 -33.71 -17.87
CA MET A 56 10.83 -32.27 -17.60
C MET A 56 11.19 -31.97 -16.15
N ASN A 57 10.83 -32.85 -15.21
CA ASN A 57 11.12 -32.71 -13.78
C ASN A 57 12.61 -32.83 -13.44
N ASN A 58 13.45 -33.25 -14.39
CA ASN A 58 14.90 -33.28 -14.24
C ASN A 58 15.56 -31.90 -14.36
N VAL A 59 14.81 -30.87 -14.79
CA VAL A 59 15.30 -29.49 -14.90
C VAL A 59 15.38 -28.86 -13.51
N GLU A 60 16.39 -28.01 -13.30
CA GLU A 60 16.69 -27.36 -12.04
C GLU A 60 15.52 -26.52 -11.54
N ASN A 61 15.37 -26.51 -10.21
CA ASN A 61 14.26 -25.84 -9.56
C ASN A 61 14.19 -24.33 -9.86
N SER A 62 15.31 -23.64 -9.98
CA SER A 62 15.34 -22.21 -10.28
C SER A 62 14.87 -21.89 -11.70
N ILE A 63 15.19 -22.74 -12.68
CA ILE A 63 14.65 -22.63 -14.04
C ILE A 63 13.13 -22.83 -14.02
N LEU A 64 12.66 -23.94 -13.40
CA LEU A 64 11.23 -24.23 -13.27
C LEU A 64 10.47 -23.11 -12.55
N TYR A 65 11.05 -22.57 -11.47
CA TYR A 65 10.52 -21.44 -10.73
C TYR A 65 10.37 -20.21 -11.63
N GLN A 66 11.41 -19.84 -12.37
CA GLN A 66 11.40 -18.65 -13.20
C GLN A 66 10.42 -18.77 -14.36
N THR A 67 10.41 -19.88 -15.10
CA THR A 67 9.49 -20.03 -16.23
C THR A 67 8.04 -20.02 -15.74
N ASN A 68 7.74 -20.67 -14.61
CA ASN A 68 6.41 -20.63 -13.98
C ASN A 68 6.04 -19.22 -13.50
N ASN A 69 6.94 -18.55 -12.79
CA ASN A 69 6.70 -17.20 -12.24
C ASN A 69 6.55 -16.14 -13.34
N ASN A 70 7.21 -16.35 -14.48
CA ASN A 70 7.06 -15.52 -15.67
C ASN A 70 5.85 -15.91 -16.52
N GLY A 71 4.98 -16.81 -16.05
CA GLY A 71 3.67 -17.10 -16.64
C GLY A 71 3.68 -18.09 -17.80
N ALA A 72 4.76 -18.83 -18.00
CA ALA A 72 4.79 -19.85 -19.04
C ALA A 72 3.66 -20.88 -18.84
N LEU A 73 3.07 -21.32 -19.95
CA LEU A 73 2.10 -22.40 -19.99
C LEU A 73 2.60 -23.48 -20.95
N PHE A 74 2.67 -24.72 -20.48
CA PHE A 74 3.11 -25.86 -21.28
C PHE A 74 1.99 -26.88 -21.42
N ILE A 75 1.44 -27.02 -22.62
CA ILE A 75 0.31 -27.91 -22.90
C ILE A 75 0.83 -29.28 -23.34
N LEU A 76 0.36 -30.34 -22.70
CA LEU A 76 0.52 -31.72 -23.15
C LEU A 76 -0.83 -32.24 -23.64
N ALA A 77 -1.01 -32.41 -24.94
CA ALA A 77 -2.27 -32.92 -25.51
C ALA A 77 -2.07 -34.09 -26.46
N ASP A 78 -3.01 -35.04 -26.50
CA ASP A 78 -2.97 -36.16 -27.45
C ASP A 78 -3.59 -35.83 -28.82
N THR A 79 -4.28 -34.69 -28.93
CA THR A 79 -4.81 -34.14 -30.19
C THR A 79 -3.80 -33.23 -30.91
N PRO A 80 -3.99 -32.93 -32.21
CA PRO A 80 -3.15 -31.99 -32.95
C PRO A 80 -3.05 -30.60 -32.29
N ILE A 81 -1.95 -29.89 -32.55
CA ILE A 81 -1.72 -28.54 -32.04
C ILE A 81 -2.88 -27.61 -32.44
N THR A 82 -3.31 -27.66 -33.69
CA THR A 82 -4.35 -26.78 -34.24
C THR A 82 -5.76 -27.09 -33.74
N GLU A 83 -5.94 -28.14 -32.92
CA GLU A 83 -7.18 -28.40 -32.18
C GLU A 83 -7.20 -27.75 -30.80
N GLN A 84 -6.07 -27.24 -30.32
CA GLN A 84 -6.03 -26.45 -29.09
C GLN A 84 -6.53 -25.03 -29.35
N PRO A 85 -7.37 -24.45 -28.46
CA PRO A 85 -7.85 -23.07 -28.60
C PRO A 85 -6.74 -22.04 -28.83
N GLU A 86 -5.61 -22.21 -28.14
CA GLU A 86 -4.45 -21.31 -28.17
C GLU A 86 -3.78 -21.28 -29.55
N PHE A 87 -3.82 -22.39 -30.29
CA PHE A 87 -3.14 -22.57 -31.58
C PHE A 87 -4.11 -22.76 -32.76
N ALA A 88 -5.43 -22.65 -32.54
CA ALA A 88 -6.45 -22.85 -33.59
C ALA A 88 -6.26 -21.94 -34.81
N HIS A 89 -5.64 -20.76 -34.62
CA HIS A 89 -5.31 -19.81 -35.67
C HIS A 89 -4.22 -20.30 -36.65
N LEU A 90 -3.49 -21.36 -36.31
CA LEU A 90 -2.43 -21.96 -37.14
C LEU A 90 -2.95 -23.06 -38.08
N LYS A 91 -4.25 -23.37 -38.04
CA LYS A 91 -4.85 -24.43 -38.87
C LYS A 91 -4.58 -24.21 -40.36
N GLY A 92 -3.97 -25.19 -41.02
CA GLY A 92 -3.57 -25.14 -42.43
C GLY A 92 -2.37 -24.24 -42.76
N VAL A 93 -1.72 -23.64 -41.76
CA VAL A 93 -0.53 -22.80 -41.93
C VAL A 93 0.74 -23.66 -41.92
N VAL A 94 1.67 -23.38 -42.82
CA VAL A 94 3.00 -24.02 -42.85
C VAL A 94 4.00 -23.12 -42.13
N PRO A 95 4.66 -23.58 -41.05
CA PRO A 95 5.69 -22.79 -40.38
C PRO A 95 6.91 -22.58 -41.26
N ARG A 96 7.65 -21.51 -40.93
CA ARG A 96 8.91 -21.20 -41.61
C ARG A 96 9.89 -22.37 -41.44
N GLY A 97 10.50 -22.81 -42.53
CA GLY A 97 11.48 -23.91 -42.51
C GLY A 97 10.88 -25.31 -42.61
N HIS A 98 9.54 -25.45 -42.63
CA HIS A 98 8.87 -26.75 -42.74
C HIS A 98 8.17 -26.95 -44.09
N THR A 99 8.00 -28.21 -44.47
CA THR A 99 7.16 -28.62 -45.60
C THR A 99 5.72 -28.94 -45.19
N ASN A 100 5.51 -29.33 -43.94
CA ASN A 100 4.21 -29.77 -43.41
C ASN A 100 3.52 -28.63 -42.66
N SER A 101 2.18 -28.65 -42.58
CA SER A 101 1.44 -27.66 -41.82
C SER A 101 1.53 -27.90 -40.31
N TRP A 102 1.19 -26.88 -39.53
CA TRP A 102 1.00 -26.96 -38.08
C TRP A 102 -0.02 -28.02 -37.63
N ASP A 103 -0.85 -28.53 -38.54
CA ASP A 103 -1.77 -29.65 -38.25
C ASP A 103 -1.03 -30.98 -38.02
N GLU A 104 0.19 -31.11 -38.54
CA GLU A 104 0.99 -32.34 -38.48
C GLU A 104 2.19 -32.23 -37.54
N ILE A 105 2.58 -31.01 -37.16
CA ILE A 105 3.74 -30.75 -36.31
C ILE A 105 3.38 -31.07 -34.84
N PRO A 106 4.25 -31.78 -34.10
CA PRO A 106 3.91 -32.26 -32.77
C PRO A 106 4.31 -31.31 -31.63
N GLY A 107 5.13 -30.28 -31.87
CA GLY A 107 5.50 -29.29 -30.84
C GLY A 107 5.45 -27.85 -31.33
N ALA A 108 5.30 -26.91 -30.39
CA ALA A 108 5.39 -25.48 -30.64
C ALA A 108 6.01 -24.77 -29.42
N GLY A 109 7.04 -23.95 -29.67
CA GLY A 109 7.72 -23.13 -28.66
C GLY A 109 7.18 -21.70 -28.58
N GLY A 110 7.14 -21.14 -27.36
CA GLY A 110 6.66 -19.79 -27.06
C GLY A 110 6.20 -19.63 -25.61
N HIS A 111 5.55 -18.50 -25.28
CA HIS A 111 5.02 -18.27 -23.92
C HIS A 111 3.95 -19.29 -23.54
N VAL A 112 3.11 -19.64 -24.51
CA VAL A 112 2.33 -20.86 -24.50
C VAL A 112 3.05 -21.84 -25.42
N SER A 113 3.57 -22.91 -24.84
CA SER A 113 4.24 -23.99 -25.56
C SER A 113 3.42 -25.26 -25.50
N MET A 114 3.68 -26.19 -26.42
CA MET A 114 2.97 -27.46 -26.46
C MET A 114 3.87 -28.58 -26.96
N ALA A 115 3.68 -29.79 -26.41
CA ALA A 115 4.17 -31.03 -26.98
C ALA A 115 3.04 -32.07 -27.06
N ARG A 116 2.95 -32.77 -28.19
CA ARG A 116 1.96 -33.83 -28.39
C ARG A 116 2.32 -35.08 -27.60
N ILE A 117 1.35 -35.60 -26.84
CA ILE A 117 1.50 -36.80 -26.05
C ILE A 117 1.80 -38.00 -26.95
N GLY A 118 2.86 -38.74 -26.63
CA GLY A 118 3.31 -39.92 -27.38
C GLY A 118 4.23 -39.63 -28.57
N TYR A 119 4.59 -38.36 -28.78
CA TYR A 119 5.50 -37.92 -29.84
C TYR A 119 6.87 -37.51 -29.27
N SER A 120 7.26 -37.99 -28.08
CA SER A 120 8.49 -37.56 -27.41
C SER A 120 9.78 -37.99 -28.11
N ASP A 121 9.80 -39.19 -28.70
CA ASP A 121 11.02 -39.78 -29.24
C ASP A 121 11.37 -39.25 -30.63
N TYR A 122 12.67 -39.05 -30.88
CA TYR A 122 13.20 -38.75 -32.22
C TYR A 122 12.54 -39.58 -33.34
N GLY A 123 12.17 -38.92 -34.43
CA GLY A 123 11.58 -39.57 -35.61
C GLY A 123 10.07 -39.77 -35.52
N ARG A 124 9.41 -39.40 -34.41
CA ARG A 124 7.95 -39.34 -34.31
C ARG A 124 7.43 -38.00 -34.84
N GLY A 125 7.69 -37.68 -36.11
CA GLY A 125 7.17 -36.46 -36.75
C GLY A 125 7.95 -35.17 -36.45
N HIS A 126 9.02 -35.26 -35.67
CA HIS A 126 10.03 -34.22 -35.46
C HIS A 126 11.42 -34.89 -35.41
N SER A 127 12.46 -34.08 -35.29
CA SER A 127 13.85 -34.53 -35.35
C SER A 127 14.72 -34.18 -34.15
N THR A 128 14.08 -33.71 -33.10
CA THR A 128 14.74 -33.38 -31.83
C THR A 128 14.95 -34.67 -31.02
N ILE A 129 15.96 -34.70 -30.14
CA ILE A 129 16.28 -35.86 -29.30
C ILE A 129 15.12 -36.21 -28.35
N ASN A 130 14.44 -35.19 -27.84
CA ASN A 130 13.23 -35.30 -27.05
C ASN A 130 12.33 -34.09 -27.29
N LEU A 131 11.06 -34.33 -27.66
CA LEU A 131 10.14 -33.25 -28.04
C LEU A 131 9.89 -32.26 -26.90
N GLU A 132 9.35 -32.73 -25.77
CA GLU A 132 8.93 -31.84 -24.68
C GLU A 132 10.08 -31.06 -24.05
N LEU A 133 11.28 -31.64 -23.94
CA LEU A 133 12.45 -30.91 -23.45
C LEU A 133 12.96 -29.89 -24.48
N HIS A 134 12.87 -30.17 -25.78
CA HIS A 134 13.24 -29.21 -26.82
C HIS A 134 12.30 -28.01 -26.81
N GLU A 135 10.98 -28.25 -26.82
CA GLU A 135 9.99 -27.17 -26.77
C GLU A 135 10.06 -26.41 -25.46
N TYR A 136 10.34 -27.08 -24.33
CA TYR A 136 10.58 -26.41 -23.07
C TYR A 136 11.89 -25.62 -23.06
N GLY A 137 12.91 -26.07 -23.80
CA GLY A 137 14.13 -25.31 -24.06
C GLY A 137 13.83 -23.94 -24.69
N HIS A 138 12.87 -23.84 -25.60
CA HIS A 138 12.42 -22.55 -26.15
C HIS A 138 11.72 -21.67 -25.10
N VAL A 139 10.99 -22.26 -24.16
CA VAL A 139 10.43 -21.52 -23.00
C VAL A 139 11.56 -20.98 -22.13
N VAL A 140 12.56 -21.83 -21.83
CA VAL A 140 13.71 -21.46 -21.00
C VAL A 140 14.52 -20.36 -21.67
N ASP A 141 14.76 -20.46 -22.97
CA ASP A 141 15.45 -19.45 -23.78
C ASP A 141 14.82 -18.08 -23.63
N ALA A 142 13.50 -17.99 -23.79
CA ALA A 142 12.79 -16.71 -23.86
C ALA A 142 12.35 -16.14 -22.51
N PHE A 143 12.08 -16.99 -21.50
CA PHE A 143 11.33 -16.59 -20.31
C PHE A 143 12.01 -16.90 -18.97
N THR A 144 13.29 -17.28 -18.94
CA THR A 144 13.95 -17.56 -17.65
C THR A 144 14.54 -16.30 -17.02
N VAL A 145 15.28 -15.51 -17.79
CA VAL A 145 16.18 -14.46 -17.24
C VAL A 145 15.89 -13.04 -17.77
N GLY A 146 14.72 -12.82 -18.38
CA GLY A 146 14.29 -11.50 -18.86
C GLY A 146 14.94 -11.06 -20.19
N VAL A 147 15.83 -11.86 -20.74
CA VAL A 147 16.39 -11.74 -22.10
C VAL A 147 16.29 -13.10 -22.79
N GLN A 148 16.26 -13.09 -24.13
CA GLN A 148 16.39 -14.32 -24.90
C GLN A 148 17.85 -14.79 -24.86
N VAL A 149 18.09 -15.90 -24.17
CA VAL A 149 19.43 -16.40 -23.83
C VAL A 149 20.26 -16.72 -25.07
N SER A 150 19.64 -17.36 -26.06
CA SER A 150 20.22 -17.72 -27.35
C SER A 150 20.65 -16.50 -28.16
N GLU A 151 20.03 -15.35 -27.90
CA GLU A 151 20.36 -14.08 -28.56
C GLU A 151 21.48 -13.30 -27.87
N THR A 152 21.94 -13.75 -26.69
CA THR A 152 23.08 -13.13 -26.00
C THR A 152 24.38 -13.35 -26.78
N GLU A 153 25.28 -12.36 -26.72
CA GLU A 153 26.59 -12.46 -27.37
C GLU A 153 27.41 -13.66 -26.87
N GLN A 154 27.27 -14.02 -25.58
CA GLN A 154 27.92 -15.19 -25.01
C GLN A 154 27.46 -16.48 -25.70
N PHE A 155 26.14 -16.71 -25.81
CA PHE A 155 25.63 -17.95 -26.36
C PHE A 155 25.85 -18.02 -27.89
N LYS A 156 25.73 -16.89 -28.60
CA LYS A 156 26.09 -16.81 -30.03
C LYS A 156 27.54 -17.17 -30.30
N ALA A 157 28.47 -16.73 -29.43
CA ALA A 157 29.88 -17.09 -29.56
C ALA A 157 30.10 -18.60 -29.34
N ILE A 158 29.42 -19.20 -28.35
CA ILE A 158 29.46 -20.65 -28.10
C ILE A 158 28.92 -21.42 -29.31
N HIS A 159 27.75 -21.03 -29.80
CA HIS A 159 27.12 -21.61 -30.99
C HIS A 159 28.06 -21.61 -32.20
N ALA A 160 28.64 -20.46 -32.53
CA ALA A 160 29.53 -20.30 -33.67
C ALA A 160 30.78 -21.21 -33.59
N GLU A 161 31.20 -21.59 -32.39
CA GLU A 161 32.36 -22.47 -32.19
C GLU A 161 32.03 -23.96 -32.17
N GLU A 162 30.79 -24.34 -31.84
CA GLU A 162 30.46 -25.73 -31.47
C GLU A 162 29.37 -26.37 -32.32
N VAL A 163 28.55 -25.60 -33.04
CA VAL A 163 27.46 -26.13 -33.88
C VAL A 163 27.95 -27.19 -34.87
N ASP A 164 29.05 -26.93 -35.58
CA ASP A 164 29.62 -27.88 -36.56
C ASP A 164 30.29 -29.08 -35.88
N LYS A 165 30.76 -28.95 -34.64
CA LYS A 165 31.36 -30.08 -33.90
C LYS A 165 30.29 -31.05 -33.42
N LEU A 166 29.15 -30.51 -33.00
CA LEU A 166 28.04 -31.29 -32.47
C LEU A 166 27.20 -31.90 -33.60
N PHE A 167 26.85 -31.08 -34.60
CA PHE A 167 25.89 -31.43 -35.65
C PHE A 167 26.49 -31.50 -37.06
N GLY A 168 27.81 -31.39 -37.23
CA GLY A 168 28.46 -31.36 -38.56
C GLY A 168 28.16 -32.54 -39.46
N ASP A 169 27.95 -33.73 -38.90
CA ASP A 169 27.59 -34.95 -39.62
C ASP A 169 26.05 -35.14 -39.76
N SER A 170 25.25 -34.25 -39.18
CA SER A 170 23.79 -34.32 -39.21
C SER A 170 23.24 -33.82 -40.55
N SER A 171 22.24 -34.53 -41.09
CA SER A 171 21.47 -34.04 -42.24
C SER A 171 20.64 -32.79 -41.93
N GLN A 172 20.55 -32.41 -40.65
CA GLN A 172 19.84 -31.23 -40.15
C GLN A 172 20.78 -30.13 -39.67
N ARG A 173 22.09 -30.22 -39.98
CA ARG A 173 23.06 -29.22 -39.56
C ARG A 173 22.61 -27.78 -39.83
N ASP A 174 22.04 -27.51 -41.01
CA ASP A 174 21.58 -26.16 -41.40
C ASP A 174 20.37 -25.68 -40.60
N TYR A 175 19.56 -26.60 -40.03
CA TYR A 175 18.48 -26.23 -39.11
C TYR A 175 19.04 -25.58 -37.84
N TYR A 176 20.19 -26.08 -37.36
CA TYR A 176 20.85 -25.59 -36.16
C TYR A 176 21.71 -24.34 -36.39
N ASP A 177 21.73 -23.74 -37.59
CA ASP A 177 22.23 -22.37 -37.76
C ASP A 177 21.34 -21.35 -37.04
N MET A 178 20.07 -21.69 -36.82
CA MET A 178 19.18 -20.92 -35.97
C MET A 178 19.59 -21.14 -34.52
N VAL A 179 20.17 -20.11 -33.90
CA VAL A 179 20.75 -20.21 -32.55
C VAL A 179 19.73 -20.64 -31.50
N GLY A 180 18.47 -20.23 -31.63
CA GLY A 180 17.37 -20.70 -30.78
C GLY A 180 17.10 -22.21 -30.91
N GLU A 181 17.16 -22.77 -32.12
CA GLU A 181 17.01 -24.22 -32.33
C GLU A 181 18.20 -25.00 -31.77
N TYR A 182 19.42 -24.45 -31.90
CA TYR A 182 20.59 -25.01 -31.24
C TYR A 182 20.43 -24.98 -29.71
N PHE A 183 19.93 -23.87 -29.14
CA PHE A 183 19.66 -23.76 -27.71
C PHE A 183 18.65 -24.82 -27.27
N GLY A 184 17.48 -24.90 -27.92
CA GLY A 184 16.43 -25.85 -27.58
C GLY A 184 16.91 -27.31 -27.64
N GLU A 185 17.65 -27.67 -28.69
CA GLU A 185 18.16 -29.03 -28.83
C GLU A 185 19.26 -29.36 -27.82
N THR A 186 20.22 -28.45 -27.61
CA THR A 186 21.30 -28.69 -26.65
C THR A 186 20.83 -28.65 -25.20
N PHE A 187 19.80 -27.86 -24.89
CA PHE A 187 19.07 -27.93 -23.63
C PHE A 187 18.43 -29.32 -23.45
N ALA A 188 17.73 -29.83 -24.47
CA ALA A 188 17.14 -31.16 -24.42
C ALA A 188 18.21 -32.24 -24.23
N MET A 189 19.34 -32.17 -24.96
CA MET A 189 20.45 -33.10 -24.79
C MET A 189 21.03 -33.06 -23.37
N TYR A 190 21.12 -31.89 -22.75
CA TYR A 190 21.60 -31.77 -21.38
C TYR A 190 20.65 -32.44 -20.37
N TYR A 191 19.33 -32.21 -20.46
CA TYR A 191 18.37 -32.71 -19.47
C TYR A 191 17.78 -34.12 -19.73
N TYR A 192 17.95 -34.66 -20.94
CA TYR A 192 17.25 -35.89 -21.33
C TYR A 192 17.84 -37.17 -20.73
N THR A 193 19.07 -37.54 -21.07
CA THR A 193 19.75 -38.72 -20.51
C THR A 193 21.22 -38.45 -20.18
N GLU A 194 21.83 -39.32 -19.38
CA GLU A 194 23.27 -39.26 -19.10
C GLU A 194 24.10 -39.40 -20.38
N GLU A 195 23.66 -40.24 -21.32
CA GLU A 195 24.35 -40.44 -22.59
C GLU A 195 24.30 -39.20 -23.48
N SER A 196 23.14 -38.56 -23.63
CA SER A 196 23.02 -37.33 -24.43
C SER A 196 23.81 -36.18 -23.82
N ARG A 197 23.82 -36.09 -22.48
CA ARG A 197 24.61 -35.10 -21.74
C ARG A 197 26.12 -35.36 -21.90
N ALA A 198 26.55 -36.61 -21.87
CA ALA A 198 27.95 -36.99 -22.09
C ALA A 198 28.41 -36.71 -23.53
N GLU A 199 27.54 -36.93 -24.52
CA GLU A 199 27.82 -36.54 -25.91
C GLU A 199 27.97 -35.02 -26.04
N LEU A 200 27.08 -34.23 -25.42
CA LEU A 200 27.17 -32.77 -25.39
C LEU A 200 28.51 -32.33 -24.76
N MET A 201 28.88 -32.89 -23.60
CA MET A 201 30.16 -32.60 -22.94
C MET A 201 31.36 -32.92 -23.84
N GLN A 202 31.29 -34.00 -24.62
CA GLN A 202 32.40 -34.42 -25.48
C GLN A 202 32.54 -33.54 -26.74
N LYS A 203 31.43 -33.23 -27.41
CA LYS A 203 31.43 -32.57 -28.71
C LYS A 203 31.28 -31.05 -28.64
N ALA A 204 30.59 -30.55 -27.63
CA ALA A 204 30.29 -29.14 -27.39
C ALA A 204 30.53 -28.78 -25.90
N PRO A 205 31.78 -28.90 -25.40
CA PRO A 205 32.09 -28.67 -23.99
C PRO A 205 31.74 -27.27 -23.48
N LYS A 206 31.81 -26.21 -24.30
CA LYS A 206 31.42 -24.87 -23.87
C LYS A 206 29.91 -24.76 -23.68
N THR A 207 29.14 -25.43 -24.54
CA THR A 207 27.68 -25.54 -24.43
C THR A 207 27.30 -26.33 -23.17
N TYR A 208 28.02 -27.43 -22.89
CA TYR A 208 27.83 -28.20 -21.67
C TYR A 208 28.10 -27.35 -20.41
N GLU A 209 29.25 -26.68 -20.31
CA GLU A 209 29.56 -25.83 -19.16
C GLU A 209 28.58 -24.65 -19.05
N PHE A 210 28.10 -24.11 -20.17
CA PHE A 210 27.08 -23.06 -20.16
C PHE A 210 25.82 -23.49 -19.42
N PHE A 211 25.28 -24.68 -19.71
CA PHE A 211 24.07 -25.20 -19.06
C PHE A 211 24.33 -25.62 -17.62
N LYS A 212 25.50 -26.18 -17.33
CA LYS A 212 25.93 -26.51 -15.97
C LYS A 212 25.97 -25.31 -15.04
N ASP A 213 26.34 -24.13 -15.55
CA ASP A 213 26.39 -22.89 -14.77
C ASP A 213 25.15 -22.01 -14.98
N PHE A 214 24.14 -22.46 -15.75
CA PHE A 214 23.03 -21.59 -16.16
C PHE A 214 22.12 -21.23 -15.00
N ASP A 215 21.74 -22.21 -14.18
CA ASP A 215 20.86 -22.05 -13.02
C ASP A 215 21.51 -21.19 -11.93
N HIS A 216 22.81 -21.34 -11.68
CA HIS A 216 23.58 -20.50 -10.75
C HIS A 216 23.58 -19.01 -11.13
N ARG A 217 23.43 -18.70 -12.43
CA ARG A 217 23.38 -17.33 -12.95
C ARG A 217 21.98 -16.72 -12.90
N ILE A 218 20.95 -17.46 -12.46
CA ILE A 218 19.59 -16.94 -12.33
C ILE A 218 19.48 -16.09 -11.06
N LEU A 219 19.09 -14.83 -11.23
CA LEU A 219 18.72 -13.94 -10.13
C LEU A 219 17.21 -13.79 -10.03
N SER A 220 16.68 -14.13 -8.87
CA SER A 220 15.25 -14.11 -8.59
C SER A 220 14.85 -12.94 -7.70
N THR A 221 13.67 -12.39 -7.95
CA THR A 221 13.04 -11.33 -7.14
C THR A 221 12.07 -11.93 -6.13
N GLY A 222 12.25 -11.61 -4.86
CA GLY A 222 11.27 -11.83 -3.80
C GLY A 222 10.34 -10.62 -3.65
N ASP A 223 10.03 -10.27 -2.41
CA ASP A 223 9.20 -9.10 -2.11
C ASP A 223 9.87 -7.81 -2.60
N VAL A 224 9.11 -7.04 -3.39
CA VAL A 224 9.48 -5.68 -3.81
C VAL A 224 8.44 -4.72 -3.23
N THR A 225 8.88 -3.82 -2.36
CA THR A 225 8.06 -2.74 -1.79
C THR A 225 8.35 -1.42 -2.52
N GLY A 226 7.82 -0.30 -2.04
CA GLY A 226 8.20 1.00 -2.56
C GLY A 226 9.66 1.37 -2.30
N ASN A 227 10.27 0.87 -1.23
CA ASN A 227 11.62 1.29 -0.81
C ASN A 227 12.61 0.14 -0.61
N THR A 228 12.20 -1.10 -0.85
CA THR A 228 13.05 -2.28 -0.70
C THR A 228 12.81 -3.30 -1.80
N ALA A 229 13.83 -4.10 -2.11
CA ALA A 229 13.71 -5.26 -2.97
C ALA A 229 14.52 -6.40 -2.37
N VAL A 230 13.96 -7.61 -2.36
CA VAL A 230 14.69 -8.82 -1.95
C VAL A 230 15.13 -9.58 -3.18
N MET A 231 16.42 -9.89 -3.26
CA MET A 231 16.98 -10.74 -4.30
C MET A 231 17.42 -12.07 -3.70
N PHE A 232 17.27 -13.16 -4.44
CA PHE A 232 17.76 -14.48 -4.05
C PHE A 232 18.25 -15.29 -5.26
N TRP A 233 19.18 -16.20 -5.02
CA TRP A 233 19.86 -17.01 -6.02
C TRP A 233 20.21 -18.39 -5.44
N ASP A 234 20.70 -19.31 -6.28
CA ASP A 234 21.16 -20.62 -5.81
C ASP A 234 22.61 -20.56 -5.32
N ALA A 235 22.93 -21.34 -4.29
CA ALA A 235 24.29 -21.39 -3.75
C ALA A 235 25.24 -22.05 -4.76
N HIS A 236 26.42 -21.46 -4.93
CA HIS A 236 27.52 -22.08 -5.67
C HIS A 236 28.55 -22.68 -4.71
N GLU A 237 28.99 -23.91 -4.97
CA GLU A 237 29.85 -24.67 -4.05
C GLU A 237 31.21 -24.01 -3.78
N ASP A 238 31.78 -23.36 -4.79
CA ASP A 238 33.07 -22.66 -4.67
C ASP A 238 32.95 -21.20 -4.19
N ALA A 239 31.74 -20.69 -3.97
CA ALA A 239 31.54 -19.29 -3.57
C ALA A 239 31.77 -19.11 -2.05
N ALA A 240 32.65 -18.18 -1.70
CA ALA A 240 32.88 -17.75 -0.33
C ALA A 240 32.04 -16.52 0.06
N GLU A 241 31.72 -15.66 -0.92
CA GLU A 241 30.85 -14.51 -0.74
C GLU A 241 30.12 -14.16 -2.05
N TYR A 242 29.08 -13.34 -1.92
CA TYR A 242 28.34 -12.75 -3.02
C TYR A 242 28.34 -11.24 -2.87
N GLU A 243 28.69 -10.53 -3.93
CA GLU A 243 28.56 -9.08 -4.01
C GLU A 243 27.32 -8.71 -4.82
N VAL A 244 26.47 -7.85 -4.27
CA VAL A 244 25.19 -7.48 -4.86
C VAL A 244 25.30 -6.07 -5.42
N PHE A 245 24.82 -5.89 -6.64
CA PHE A 245 24.88 -4.62 -7.36
C PHE A 245 23.48 -4.11 -7.69
N ARG A 246 23.33 -2.79 -7.64
CA ARG A 246 22.15 -2.03 -8.08
C ARG A 246 22.60 -0.96 -9.07
N ASN A 247 22.06 -0.98 -10.29
CA ASN A 247 22.44 -0.08 -11.39
C ASN A 247 23.96 -0.02 -11.64
N GLY A 248 24.65 -1.15 -11.45
CA GLY A 248 26.11 -1.27 -11.61
C GLY A 248 26.94 -0.85 -10.39
N GLU A 249 26.34 -0.35 -9.32
CA GLU A 249 27.04 0.00 -8.09
C GLU A 249 26.83 -1.08 -7.01
N SER A 250 27.92 -1.46 -6.33
CA SER A 250 27.84 -2.41 -5.21
C SER A 250 27.04 -1.83 -4.05
N VAL A 251 26.04 -2.58 -3.58
CA VAL A 251 25.21 -2.24 -2.41
C VAL A 251 25.60 -3.04 -1.16
N GLY A 252 26.53 -3.98 -1.30
CA GLY A 252 27.10 -4.76 -0.19
C GLY A 252 27.44 -6.20 -0.57
N THR A 253 28.01 -6.91 0.40
CA THR A 253 28.35 -8.33 0.29
C THR A 253 27.59 -9.17 1.31
N THR A 254 27.41 -10.46 1.01
CA THR A 254 26.78 -11.44 1.89
C THR A 254 27.37 -12.83 1.66
N GLN A 255 27.37 -13.68 2.68
CA GLN A 255 27.66 -15.12 2.53
C GLN A 255 26.39 -15.95 2.31
N GLY A 256 25.22 -15.36 2.53
CA GLY A 256 23.94 -15.99 2.26
C GLY A 256 23.55 -15.89 0.78
N THR A 257 22.52 -16.62 0.39
CA THR A 257 21.97 -16.63 -0.97
C THR A 257 20.77 -15.70 -1.16
N SER A 258 20.63 -14.72 -0.27
CA SER A 258 19.64 -13.67 -0.38
C SER A 258 20.18 -12.36 0.16
N PHE A 259 19.65 -11.25 -0.38
CA PHE A 259 20.01 -9.92 0.02
C PHE A 259 18.80 -9.00 -0.06
N ARG A 260 18.56 -8.23 1.01
CA ARG A 260 17.54 -7.20 1.05
C ARG A 260 18.20 -5.86 0.73
N ILE A 261 17.88 -5.30 -0.42
CA ILE A 261 18.28 -3.95 -0.81
C ILE A 261 17.29 -2.96 -0.20
N GLU A 262 17.80 -1.95 0.49
CA GLU A 262 17.00 -0.90 1.13
C GLU A 262 17.30 0.48 0.53
N GLY A 263 16.49 1.48 0.89
CA GLY A 263 16.69 2.86 0.44
C GLY A 263 16.45 3.06 -1.05
N LEU A 264 15.56 2.26 -1.65
CA LEU A 264 15.09 2.48 -3.00
C LEU A 264 14.06 3.62 -3.02
N THR A 265 14.03 4.38 -4.10
CA THR A 265 12.94 5.32 -4.42
C THR A 265 11.76 4.55 -5.00
N THR A 266 10.53 4.95 -4.62
CA THR A 266 9.27 4.38 -5.11
C THR A 266 9.09 4.63 -6.61
N ASP A 267 8.23 3.84 -7.25
CA ASP A 267 7.92 3.94 -8.69
C ASP A 267 9.16 4.06 -9.60
N THR A 268 10.27 3.47 -9.18
CA THR A 268 11.55 3.54 -9.87
C THR A 268 12.01 2.15 -10.29
N THR A 269 12.44 2.02 -11.54
CA THR A 269 13.03 0.80 -12.06
C THR A 269 14.51 0.70 -11.68
N TYR A 270 14.92 -0.45 -11.18
CA TYR A 270 16.31 -0.76 -10.86
C TYR A 270 16.74 -2.06 -11.52
N ASP A 271 18.01 -2.11 -11.92
CA ASP A 271 18.67 -3.30 -12.42
C ASP A 271 19.57 -3.88 -11.33
N PHE A 272 19.41 -5.17 -11.05
CA PHE A 272 20.17 -5.90 -10.05
C PHE A 272 20.98 -7.01 -10.68
N HIS A 273 22.19 -7.24 -10.18
CA HIS A 273 22.95 -8.46 -10.47
C HIS A 273 23.79 -8.84 -9.26
N VAL A 274 24.27 -10.08 -9.27
CA VAL A 274 25.11 -10.65 -8.21
C VAL A 274 26.38 -11.21 -8.83
N GLU A 275 27.51 -10.95 -8.18
CA GLU A 275 28.76 -11.63 -8.46
C GLU A 275 29.07 -12.62 -7.34
N ALA A 276 29.22 -13.90 -7.68
CA ALA A 276 29.74 -14.89 -6.76
C ALA A 276 31.27 -14.84 -6.77
N LYS A 277 31.90 -14.85 -5.60
CA LYS A 277 33.36 -14.77 -5.46
C LYS A 277 33.93 -15.93 -4.66
N ASP A 278 35.08 -16.42 -5.11
CA ASP A 278 35.85 -17.45 -4.39
C ASP A 278 36.52 -16.88 -3.12
N ALA A 279 37.14 -17.77 -2.33
CA ALA A 279 37.85 -17.39 -1.11
C ALA A 279 39.08 -16.48 -1.34
N SER A 280 39.53 -16.32 -2.59
CA SER A 280 40.62 -15.41 -3.00
C SER A 280 40.10 -14.07 -3.52
N GLY A 281 38.79 -13.89 -3.63
CA GLY A 281 38.14 -12.68 -4.15
C GLY A 281 38.00 -12.65 -5.68
N ASN A 282 38.23 -13.76 -6.38
CA ASN A 282 38.00 -13.84 -7.83
C ASN A 282 36.52 -14.08 -8.12
N THR A 283 35.97 -13.39 -9.12
CA THR A 283 34.60 -13.61 -9.59
C THR A 283 34.49 -14.96 -10.29
N LEU A 284 33.62 -15.83 -9.77
CA LEU A 284 33.26 -17.13 -10.34
C LEU A 284 32.27 -16.96 -11.48
N TYR A 285 31.20 -16.21 -11.24
CA TYR A 285 30.22 -15.82 -12.25
C TYR A 285 29.55 -14.50 -11.88
N THR A 286 28.96 -13.87 -12.90
CA THR A 286 28.01 -12.77 -12.76
C THR A 286 26.63 -13.29 -13.17
N SER A 287 25.62 -13.03 -12.35
CA SER A 287 24.23 -13.40 -12.67
C SER A 287 23.73 -12.64 -13.90
N TYR A 288 22.65 -13.13 -14.50
CA TYR A 288 21.86 -12.29 -15.39
C TYR A 288 21.31 -11.08 -14.62
N THR A 289 21.15 -9.97 -15.33
CA THR A 289 20.54 -8.76 -14.75
C THR A 289 19.05 -9.00 -14.55
N ARG A 290 18.57 -8.69 -13.34
CA ARG A 290 17.16 -8.74 -12.99
C ARG A 290 16.64 -7.33 -12.76
N THR A 291 15.70 -6.91 -13.60
CA THR A 291 15.04 -5.62 -13.46
C THR A 291 13.84 -5.75 -12.52
N ALA A 292 13.68 -4.80 -11.60
CA ALA A 292 12.48 -4.70 -10.76
C ALA A 292 11.98 -3.26 -10.66
N LEU A 293 10.67 -3.08 -10.70
CA LEU A 293 9.98 -1.82 -10.45
C LEU A 293 9.53 -1.81 -8.99
N THR A 294 10.00 -0.84 -8.21
CA THR A 294 9.49 -0.63 -6.84
C THR A 294 8.03 -0.20 -6.89
N GLY A 295 7.23 -0.65 -5.93
CA GLY A 295 5.84 -0.20 -5.82
C GLY A 295 5.72 1.29 -5.57
N SER A 296 4.52 1.82 -5.74
CA SER A 296 4.16 3.15 -5.24
C SER A 296 4.07 3.13 -3.71
N VAL A 297 4.24 4.28 -3.06
CA VAL A 297 3.69 4.46 -1.70
C VAL A 297 2.16 4.46 -1.86
N PRO A 298 1.39 3.79 -0.99
CA PRO A 298 -0.05 4.03 -0.95
C PRO A 298 -0.29 5.54 -0.75
N ASP A 299 -1.20 6.12 -1.52
CA ASP A 299 -1.63 7.50 -1.29
C ASP A 299 -2.03 7.65 0.18
N ALA A 300 -1.61 8.75 0.81
CA ALA A 300 -2.00 9.02 2.18
C ALA A 300 -3.52 9.13 2.31
N ASP A 301 -4.08 8.58 3.38
CA ASP A 301 -5.50 8.71 3.69
C ASP A 301 -5.79 10.14 4.17
N THR A 302 -6.40 10.95 3.31
CA THR A 302 -6.78 12.35 3.57
C THR A 302 -8.15 12.50 4.21
N SER A 303 -8.91 11.40 4.39
CA SER A 303 -10.34 11.46 4.76
C SER A 303 -10.58 12.20 6.08
N ALA A 304 -9.70 12.00 7.07
CA ALA A 304 -9.78 12.68 8.35
C ALA A 304 -9.54 14.19 8.22
N LEU A 305 -8.49 14.59 7.51
CA LEU A 305 -8.15 16.00 7.25
C LEU A 305 -9.26 16.71 6.46
N GLU A 306 -9.81 16.06 5.44
CA GLU A 306 -10.93 16.58 4.65
C GLU A 306 -12.18 16.80 5.50
N ALA A 307 -12.50 15.86 6.40
CA ALA A 307 -13.60 16.01 7.35
C ALA A 307 -13.36 17.21 8.28
N THR A 308 -12.17 17.33 8.87
CA THR A 308 -11.81 18.47 9.74
C THR A 308 -11.94 19.81 9.01
N ILE A 309 -11.45 19.91 7.76
CA ILE A 309 -11.61 21.11 6.94
C ILE A 309 -13.07 21.45 6.74
N ALA A 310 -13.90 20.48 6.36
CA ALA A 310 -15.32 20.70 6.11
C ALA A 310 -16.06 21.17 7.38
N GLU A 311 -15.74 20.58 8.53
CA GLU A 311 -16.33 20.98 9.81
C GLU A 311 -15.91 22.40 10.22
N VAL A 312 -14.62 22.74 10.09
CA VAL A 312 -14.13 24.10 10.32
C VAL A 312 -14.84 25.09 9.39
N GLU A 313 -14.86 24.84 8.08
CA GLU A 313 -15.51 25.76 7.13
C GLU A 313 -16.99 25.97 7.44
N ALA A 314 -17.72 24.89 7.76
CA ALA A 314 -19.13 24.98 8.14
C ALA A 314 -19.32 25.82 9.41
N ALA A 315 -18.51 25.59 10.45
CA ALA A 315 -18.63 26.26 11.73
C ALA A 315 -18.34 27.78 11.63
N TYR A 316 -17.53 28.22 10.65
CA TYR A 316 -17.15 29.62 10.46
C TYR A 316 -17.89 30.34 9.33
N THR A 317 -19.03 29.83 8.89
CA THR A 317 -19.85 30.50 7.85
C THR A 317 -20.41 31.85 8.32
N GLU A 318 -20.78 31.97 9.60
CA GLU A 318 -21.49 33.13 10.16
C GLU A 318 -20.70 33.82 11.30
N ARG A 319 -19.43 33.45 11.49
CA ARG A 319 -18.57 34.01 12.55
C ARG A 319 -17.16 34.27 12.01
N GLU A 320 -16.48 35.23 12.61
CA GLU A 320 -15.09 35.53 12.26
C GLU A 320 -14.15 34.42 12.73
N MET A 321 -13.22 34.04 11.87
CA MET A 321 -12.17 33.07 12.14
C MET A 321 -10.90 33.79 12.56
N GLY A 322 -10.25 33.37 13.66
CA GLY A 322 -8.99 33.95 14.07
C GLY A 322 -7.83 33.57 13.15
N GLU A 323 -6.78 34.38 13.17
CA GLU A 323 -5.67 34.28 12.21
C GLU A 323 -4.93 32.94 12.23
N SER A 324 -4.76 32.34 13.42
CA SER A 324 -4.07 31.06 13.57
C SER A 324 -4.83 29.93 12.90
N LEU A 325 -6.15 29.88 13.09
CA LEU A 325 -7.02 28.93 12.42
C LEU A 325 -7.09 29.18 10.91
N THR A 326 -7.14 30.45 10.48
CA THR A 326 -7.08 30.80 9.05
C THR A 326 -5.81 30.28 8.39
N ARG A 327 -4.65 30.43 9.04
CA ARG A 327 -3.37 29.92 8.51
C ARG A 327 -3.32 28.40 8.47
N ALA A 328 -3.77 27.73 9.54
CA ALA A 328 -3.81 26.27 9.60
C ALA A 328 -4.74 25.70 8.51
N LEU A 329 -5.92 26.28 8.34
CA LEU A 329 -6.90 25.89 7.32
C LEU A 329 -6.34 26.11 5.90
N ALA A 330 -5.69 27.26 5.65
CA ALA A 330 -5.07 27.53 4.35
C ALA A 330 -3.95 26.52 4.03
N ASN A 331 -3.13 26.16 5.01
CA ASN A 331 -2.07 25.17 4.84
C ASN A 331 -2.65 23.78 4.52
N ALA A 332 -3.63 23.32 5.31
CA ALA A 332 -4.32 22.05 5.11
C ALA A 332 -4.98 21.97 3.70
N LYS A 333 -5.65 23.04 3.27
CA LYS A 333 -6.27 23.11 1.93
C LYS A 333 -5.25 23.17 0.81
N SER A 334 -4.14 23.86 0.98
CA SER A 334 -3.08 23.89 -0.04
C SER A 334 -2.54 22.50 -0.31
N TYR A 335 -2.46 21.67 0.73
CA TYR A 335 -1.92 20.33 0.65
C TYR A 335 -2.86 19.34 -0.05
N ILE A 336 -4.15 19.34 0.29
CA ILE A 336 -5.16 18.50 -0.39
C ILE A 336 -5.30 18.84 -1.88
N ASN A 337 -5.04 20.10 -2.26
CA ASN A 337 -5.13 20.53 -3.65
C ASN A 337 -3.78 20.47 -4.40
N SER A 338 -2.74 19.88 -3.80
CA SER A 338 -1.43 19.75 -4.44
C SER A 338 -1.31 18.45 -5.24
N ASP A 339 -0.55 18.49 -6.33
CA ASP A 339 -0.21 17.28 -7.12
C ASP A 339 0.93 16.46 -6.48
N GLU A 340 1.44 16.87 -5.31
CA GLU A 340 2.50 16.17 -4.59
C GLU A 340 1.86 15.03 -3.79
N ASN A 341 2.31 13.77 -3.96
CA ASN A 341 1.82 12.60 -3.22
C ASN A 341 2.56 12.50 -1.87
N PRO A 342 1.97 12.98 -0.78
CA PRO A 342 2.71 13.23 0.43
C PRO A 342 2.50 12.09 1.44
N GLY A 343 3.42 11.94 2.39
CA GLY A 343 3.39 10.79 3.31
C GLY A 343 2.26 10.90 4.35
N GLN A 344 1.77 9.77 4.86
CA GLN A 344 0.73 9.75 5.92
C GLN A 344 1.12 10.60 7.13
N ALA A 345 2.39 10.61 7.54
CA ALA A 345 2.86 11.39 8.68
C ALA A 345 2.70 12.91 8.49
N GLU A 346 2.79 13.41 7.25
CA GLU A 346 2.57 14.82 6.95
C GLU A 346 1.08 15.17 6.99
N VAL A 347 0.21 14.27 6.49
CA VAL A 347 -1.25 14.40 6.61
C VAL A 347 -1.67 14.46 8.08
N ASP A 348 -1.18 13.52 8.89
CA ASP A 348 -1.50 13.43 10.31
C ASP A 348 -1.04 14.71 11.05
N SER A 349 0.12 15.26 10.68
CA SER A 349 0.60 16.51 11.26
C SER A 349 -0.26 17.72 10.88
N LEU A 350 -0.75 17.80 9.64
CA LEU A 350 -1.62 18.88 9.20
C LEU A 350 -2.98 18.82 9.89
N ASP A 351 -3.56 17.63 10.05
CA ASP A 351 -4.82 17.44 10.76
C ASP A 351 -4.71 17.82 12.23
N SER A 352 -3.64 17.39 12.92
CA SER A 352 -3.36 17.78 14.31
C SER A 352 -3.23 19.30 14.45
N ASN A 353 -2.48 19.95 13.56
CA ASN A 353 -2.29 21.40 13.60
C ASN A 353 -3.60 22.17 13.34
N LEU A 354 -4.45 21.68 12.44
CA LEU A 354 -5.75 22.28 12.15
C LEU A 354 -6.70 22.13 13.35
N ASN A 355 -6.78 20.94 13.94
CA ASN A 355 -7.60 20.67 15.12
C ASN A 355 -7.16 21.54 16.32
N GLU A 356 -5.86 21.59 16.62
CA GLU A 356 -5.34 22.43 17.71
C GLU A 356 -5.65 23.92 17.50
N ALA A 357 -5.53 24.42 16.26
CA ALA A 357 -5.87 25.79 15.94
C ALA A 357 -7.38 26.05 16.08
N TRP A 358 -8.22 25.08 15.74
CA TRP A 358 -9.67 25.18 15.86
C TRP A 358 -10.11 25.19 17.32
N GLU A 359 -9.61 24.27 18.14
CA GLU A 359 -9.90 24.24 19.59
C GLU A 359 -9.49 25.54 20.28
N ALA A 360 -8.32 26.09 19.91
CA ALA A 360 -7.85 27.36 20.46
C ALA A 360 -8.76 28.54 20.09
N ASP A 361 -9.29 28.55 18.86
CA ASP A 361 -10.17 29.61 18.37
C ASP A 361 -11.58 29.52 19.01
N GLU A 362 -12.13 28.31 19.15
CA GLU A 362 -13.37 28.08 19.92
C GLU A 362 -13.25 28.57 21.37
N ALA A 363 -12.14 28.24 22.03
CA ALA A 363 -11.89 28.70 23.39
C ALA A 363 -11.76 30.22 23.47
N ALA A 364 -11.24 30.87 22.43
CA ALA A 364 -11.17 32.33 22.35
C ALA A 364 -12.57 32.96 22.19
N HIS A 365 -13.41 32.40 21.31
CA HIS A 365 -14.80 32.83 21.14
C HIS A 365 -15.63 32.67 22.41
N GLN A 366 -15.51 31.53 23.09
CA GLN A 366 -16.21 31.28 24.36
C GLN A 366 -15.81 32.31 25.43
N LYS A 367 -14.51 32.61 25.57
CA LYS A 367 -14.04 33.63 26.51
C LYS A 367 -14.55 35.03 26.15
N ALA A 368 -14.57 35.37 24.86
CA ALA A 368 -15.09 36.66 24.41
C ALA A 368 -16.59 36.80 24.71
N GLU A 369 -17.37 35.73 24.51
CA GLU A 369 -18.80 35.71 24.80
C GLU A 369 -19.09 35.78 26.31
N GLU A 370 -18.34 35.04 27.13
CA GLU A 370 -18.42 35.12 28.60
C GLU A 370 -18.10 36.53 29.11
N GLN A 371 -17.08 37.18 28.52
CA GLN A 371 -16.74 38.55 28.84
C GLN A 371 -17.87 39.51 28.45
N ARG A 372 -18.44 39.38 27.25
CA ARG A 372 -19.56 40.19 26.78
C ARG A 372 -20.76 40.09 27.71
N LEU A 373 -21.14 38.87 28.12
CA LEU A 373 -22.25 38.64 29.03
C LEU A 373 -21.99 39.25 30.42
N ARG A 374 -20.75 39.18 30.92
CA ARG A 374 -20.35 39.87 32.16
C ARG A 374 -20.52 41.38 32.04
N GLU A 375 -20.01 41.98 30.97
CA GLU A 375 -20.11 43.42 30.73
C GLU A 375 -21.58 43.87 30.60
N GLU A 376 -22.43 43.08 29.93
CA GLU A 376 -23.87 43.35 29.83
C GLU A 376 -24.57 43.27 31.20
N GLN A 377 -24.24 42.26 32.01
CA GLN A 377 -24.77 42.14 33.36
C GLN A 377 -24.34 43.33 34.24
N GLU A 378 -23.06 43.69 34.21
CA GLU A 378 -22.54 44.84 34.96
C GLU A 378 -23.22 46.16 34.53
N ALA A 379 -23.43 46.35 33.22
CA ALA A 379 -24.14 47.50 32.69
C ALA A 379 -25.60 47.54 33.14
N ARG A 380 -26.29 46.38 33.15
CA ARG A 380 -27.66 46.26 33.64
C ARG A 380 -27.76 46.58 35.13
N GLU A 381 -26.88 46.02 35.96
CA GLU A 381 -26.84 46.32 37.40
C GLU A 381 -26.53 47.79 37.66
N ALA A 382 -25.65 48.41 36.88
CA ALA A 382 -25.38 49.84 36.97
C ALA A 382 -26.60 50.68 36.58
N ALA A 383 -27.35 50.29 35.55
CA ALA A 383 -28.58 50.96 35.16
C ALA A 383 -29.68 50.83 36.22
N GLU A 384 -29.84 49.65 36.84
CA GLU A 384 -30.78 49.42 37.94
C GLU A 384 -30.41 50.26 39.18
N ARG A 385 -29.13 50.32 39.56
CA ARG A 385 -28.65 51.20 40.65
C ARG A 385 -28.98 52.67 40.37
N LYS A 386 -28.71 53.14 39.15
CA LYS A 386 -29.00 54.53 38.76
C LYS A 386 -30.50 54.83 38.80
N ALA A 387 -31.34 53.94 38.31
CA ALA A 387 -32.79 54.09 38.34
C ALA A 387 -33.33 54.15 39.78
N GLU A 388 -32.76 53.35 40.69
CA GLU A 388 -33.12 53.36 42.11
C GLU A 388 -32.68 54.66 42.80
N GLU A 389 -31.48 55.16 42.52
CA GLU A 389 -31.01 56.47 43.01
C GLU A 389 -31.92 57.61 42.54
N GLU A 390 -32.32 57.61 41.27
CA GLU A 390 -33.26 58.58 40.71
C GLU A 390 -34.65 58.49 41.38
N ARG A 391 -35.14 57.27 41.66
CA ARG A 391 -36.40 57.04 42.38
C ARG A 391 -36.35 57.60 43.80
N ILE A 392 -35.29 57.30 44.55
CA ILE A 392 -35.09 57.81 45.92
C ILE A 392 -35.02 59.34 45.93
N ALA A 393 -34.31 59.94 44.96
CA ALA A 393 -34.22 61.39 44.82
C ALA A 393 -35.61 62.02 44.55
N ALA A 394 -36.40 61.42 43.65
CA ALA A 394 -37.75 61.86 43.34
C ALA A 394 -38.70 61.74 44.56
N GLU A 395 -38.64 60.64 45.30
CA GLU A 395 -39.41 60.46 46.54
C GLU A 395 -39.05 61.51 47.60
N LYS A 396 -37.76 61.82 47.76
CA LYS A 396 -37.29 62.86 48.68
C LYS A 396 -37.79 64.25 48.27
N GLN A 397 -37.70 64.58 46.98
CA GLN A 397 -38.21 65.84 46.45
C GLN A 397 -39.72 65.97 46.65
N ALA A 398 -40.49 64.92 46.34
CA ALA A 398 -41.93 64.90 46.56
C ALA A 398 -42.29 65.08 48.05
N ALA A 399 -41.52 64.49 48.97
CA ALA A 399 -41.71 64.66 50.41
C ALA A 399 -41.39 66.09 50.88
N GLU A 400 -40.36 66.74 50.32
CA GLU A 400 -40.05 68.15 50.59
C GLU A 400 -41.15 69.09 50.07
N GLU A 401 -41.63 68.85 48.85
CA GLU A 401 -42.76 69.61 48.28
C GLU A 401 -44.04 69.45 49.10
N ALA A 402 -44.32 68.23 49.59
CA ALA A 402 -45.48 67.98 50.46
C ALA A 402 -45.38 68.75 51.79
N LYS A 403 -44.18 68.76 52.42
CA LYS A 403 -43.94 69.56 53.64
C LYS A 403 -44.10 71.06 53.39
N ALA A 404 -43.59 71.56 52.26
CA ALA A 404 -43.72 72.95 51.87
C ALA A 404 -45.19 73.35 51.67
N ARG A 405 -45.99 72.49 51.03
CA ARG A 405 -47.45 72.68 50.89
C ARG A 405 -48.15 72.72 52.24
N GLU A 406 -47.87 71.78 53.13
CA GLU A 406 -48.45 71.75 54.48
C GLU A 406 -48.09 73.03 55.27
N GLN A 407 -46.84 73.49 55.17
CA GLN A 407 -46.41 74.71 55.82
C GLN A 407 -47.12 75.95 55.25
N ALA A 408 -47.27 76.04 53.93
CA ALA A 408 -48.01 77.12 53.27
C ALA A 408 -49.49 77.13 53.69
N GLU A 409 -50.14 75.96 53.80
CA GLU A 409 -51.51 75.84 54.31
C GLU A 409 -51.63 76.32 55.77
N ARG A 410 -50.67 75.93 56.63
CA ARG A 410 -50.62 76.42 58.03
C ARG A 410 -50.43 77.92 58.13
N GLU A 411 -49.58 78.51 57.28
CA GLU A 411 -49.36 79.95 57.23
C GLU A 411 -50.60 80.70 56.72
N ALA A 412 -51.27 80.17 55.70
CA ALA A 412 -52.55 80.72 55.20
C ALA A 412 -53.64 80.70 56.29
N ALA A 413 -53.79 79.57 57.00
CA ALA A 413 -54.71 79.46 58.14
C ALA A 413 -54.38 80.45 59.27
N ARG A 414 -53.09 80.69 59.53
CA ARG A 414 -52.63 81.67 60.53
C ARG A 414 -52.95 83.11 60.12
N GLN A 415 -52.79 83.46 58.85
CA GLN A 415 -53.18 84.77 58.33
C GLN A 415 -54.69 84.99 58.40
N GLU A 416 -55.50 83.97 58.07
CA GLU A 416 -56.95 84.04 58.20
C GLU A 416 -57.39 84.26 59.66
N LEU A 417 -56.75 83.57 60.60
CA LEU A 417 -56.97 83.77 62.03
C LEU A 417 -56.62 85.19 62.47
N GLN A 418 -55.47 85.73 62.04
CA GLN A 418 -55.08 87.12 62.36
C GLN A 418 -56.06 88.14 61.79
N ASN A 419 -56.52 87.96 60.55
CA ASN A 419 -57.55 88.81 59.94
C ASN A 419 -58.87 88.75 60.72
N THR A 420 -59.25 87.57 61.21
CA THR A 420 -60.46 87.39 62.03
C THR A 420 -60.33 88.10 63.38
N ILE A 421 -59.19 87.94 64.06
CA ILE A 421 -58.90 88.65 65.32
C ILE A 421 -58.93 90.17 65.11
N MET A 422 -58.34 90.66 64.02
CA MET A 422 -58.32 92.09 63.70
C MET A 422 -59.72 92.66 63.47
N LYS A 423 -60.60 91.91 62.78
CA LYS A 423 -62.02 92.27 62.61
C LYS A 423 -62.77 92.34 63.95
N ILE A 424 -62.53 91.37 64.85
CA ILE A 424 -63.13 91.36 66.19
C ILE A 424 -62.64 92.57 67.00
N ALA A 425 -61.33 92.87 66.98
CA ALA A 425 -60.75 94.01 67.67
C ALA A 425 -61.30 95.36 67.14
N ALA A 426 -61.43 95.50 65.83
CA ALA A 426 -62.06 96.67 65.21
C ALA A 426 -63.53 96.81 65.61
N GLY A 427 -64.28 95.70 65.64
CA GLY A 427 -65.66 95.68 66.15
C GLY A 427 -65.77 96.11 67.61
N LEU A 428 -64.87 95.62 68.48
CA LEU A 428 -64.80 96.03 69.88
C LEU A 428 -64.44 97.51 70.04
N ALA A 429 -63.51 98.04 69.23
CA ALA A 429 -63.17 99.46 69.24
C ALA A 429 -64.37 100.36 68.87
N VAL A 430 -65.18 99.96 67.88
CA VAL A 430 -66.43 100.65 67.52
C VAL A 430 -67.43 100.61 68.68
N ILE A 431 -67.59 99.48 69.36
CA ILE A 431 -68.46 99.36 70.53
C ILE A 431 -67.98 100.27 71.68
N ILE A 432 -66.67 100.34 71.93
CA ILE A 432 -66.09 101.22 72.95
C ILE A 432 -66.33 102.70 72.59
N ILE A 433 -66.20 103.08 71.32
CA ILE A 433 -66.51 104.44 70.84
C ILE A 433 -68.01 104.76 71.01
N ILE A 434 -68.91 103.82 70.72
CA ILE A 434 -70.36 103.97 70.91
C ILE A 434 -70.68 104.12 72.40
N ILE A 435 -70.13 103.28 73.27
CA ILE A 435 -70.32 103.36 74.73
C ILE A 435 -69.75 104.68 75.27
N GLY A 436 -68.55 105.08 74.83
CA GLY A 436 -67.96 106.37 75.16
C GLY A 436 -68.83 107.55 74.72
N GLY A 437 -69.38 107.49 73.51
CA GLY A 437 -70.33 108.47 72.98
C GLY A 437 -71.64 108.54 73.79
N ILE A 438 -72.18 107.39 74.21
CA ILE A 438 -73.38 107.30 75.05
C ILE A 438 -73.12 107.89 76.46
N ILE A 439 -71.94 107.64 77.04
CA ILE A 439 -71.54 108.19 78.34
C ILE A 439 -71.40 109.71 78.27
N ILE A 440 -70.79 110.24 77.20
CA ILE A 440 -70.66 111.69 76.96
C ILE A 440 -72.03 112.33 76.72
N TYR A 441 -72.90 111.69 75.93
CA TYR A 441 -74.25 112.16 75.65
C TYR A 441 -75.12 112.25 76.93
N ARG A 442 -75.07 111.23 77.81
CA ARG A 442 -75.78 111.25 79.10
C ARG A 442 -75.26 112.32 80.07
N ARG A 443 -73.99 112.72 79.97
CA ARG A 443 -73.42 113.79 80.81
C ARG A 443 -73.86 115.20 80.38
N LYS A 444 -74.25 115.39 79.12
CA LYS A 444 -74.60 116.72 78.57
C LYS A 444 -76.07 117.12 78.78
N ASN A 445 -76.99 116.16 78.91
CA ASN A 445 -78.44 116.41 79.04
C ASN A 445 -78.96 116.52 80.49
N LYS A 446 -78.17 117.03 81.45
CA LYS A 446 -78.56 117.13 82.87
C LYS A 446 -78.43 118.52 83.50
N LYS A 447 -78.52 119.60 82.72
CA LYS A 447 -78.62 120.97 83.22
C LYS A 447 -79.76 121.71 82.56
#